data_AF-A0AAW8CUP1-F1
#
_entry.id   AF-A0AAW8CUP1-F1
#
_cell.length_a   1.000
_cell.length_b   1.000
_cell.length_c   1.000
_cell.angle_alpha   90.00
_cell.angle_beta   90.00
_cell.angle_gamma   90.00
#
_symmetry.space_group_name_H-M   'P 1'
#
loop_
_entity.id
_entity.type
_entity.pdbx_description
1 polymer ?
#
loop_
_entity_poly.entity_id
_entity_poly.type
_entity_poly.pdbx_seq_one_letter_code
_entity_poly.pdbx_strand_id
1 'polypeptide(L)'
;MQQKIRIQATDGSGSFNGYLALPKSGSGPGLVIAQEIFGINHTMREVADYYAEEGYVVLVPDLFWRQEPDVELGYSEADWQRAFALYGGFDEAKGMEDMQAAITALRQRPEVQDKKVGVLGFCLGGKLAYLAACRTDADVAVGYYGVGIDAALGEADHIKRPLTLHIAELDKFCPPEARDRIVQTLQGRPGVSLYVYPGMDHAFARNGGEHFHKPSALMAHERSIAALKGAIGPNYDLSALWDKHCEYEFGTRNVDDTMGTMVAEPYVNHIPTMTGGVGYKALHAFYTNHFVNSNPPDTSLVPISRTVGASQVVDEMLFCFTHTTEIPWMLPGVAPTGKRVEIPLLAVIKFRGDKLYHEHIYWDQASVLVQVGLLDPKLLPVAGVETARKLLDETLPSNTLMEKTR
;
A
#
# COMPACT_ATOMS: atom_id res chain seq x y z
N MET A 1 -14.49 3.92 -15.47
CA MET A 1 -15.22 4.98 -16.22
C MET A 1 -15.24 6.21 -15.34
N GLN A 2 -14.72 7.32 -15.82
CA GLN A 2 -14.70 8.59 -15.09
C GLN A 2 -16.15 9.11 -14.98
N GLN A 3 -16.67 9.28 -13.77
CA GLN A 3 -18.00 9.82 -13.56
C GLN A 3 -17.88 11.11 -12.74
N LYS A 4 -18.22 12.26 -13.35
CA LYS A 4 -18.51 13.45 -12.56
C LYS A 4 -19.87 13.27 -11.90
N ILE A 5 -19.95 13.49 -10.59
CA ILE A 5 -21.21 13.53 -9.86
C ILE A 5 -21.46 14.94 -9.35
N ARG A 6 -22.74 15.26 -9.12
CA ARG A 6 -23.17 16.55 -8.59
C ARG A 6 -23.67 16.37 -7.16
N ILE A 7 -23.17 17.18 -6.24
CA ILE A 7 -23.45 17.13 -4.80
C ILE A 7 -24.15 18.42 -4.42
N GLN A 8 -25.27 18.31 -3.71
CA GLN A 8 -26.03 19.47 -3.26
C GLN A 8 -25.41 20.02 -1.98
N ALA A 9 -25.09 21.32 -1.94
CA ALA A 9 -24.65 21.98 -0.73
C ALA A 9 -25.81 22.06 0.28
N THR A 10 -25.51 21.83 1.57
CA THR A 10 -26.52 21.78 2.64
C THR A 10 -27.07 23.15 3.01
N ASP A 11 -26.33 24.22 2.75
CA ASP A 11 -26.72 25.61 3.01
C ASP A 11 -27.56 26.24 1.89
N GLY A 12 -27.92 25.47 0.85
CA GLY A 12 -28.74 25.93 -0.27
C GLY A 12 -28.03 26.87 -1.25
N SER A 13 -26.73 27.12 -1.08
CA SER A 13 -25.94 28.03 -1.93
C SER A 13 -25.73 27.50 -3.36
N GLY A 14 -25.97 26.21 -3.58
CA GLY A 14 -25.87 25.60 -4.89
C GLY A 14 -25.42 24.15 -4.79
N SER A 15 -24.60 23.73 -5.74
CA SER A 15 -24.15 22.35 -5.85
C SER A 15 -22.78 22.33 -6.51
N PHE A 16 -21.96 21.37 -6.16
CA PHE A 16 -20.59 21.24 -6.66
C PHE A 16 -20.36 19.88 -7.31
N ASN A 17 -19.33 19.82 -8.14
CA ASN A 17 -18.95 18.59 -8.81
C ASN A 17 -18.07 17.72 -7.89
N GLY A 18 -17.98 16.44 -8.21
CA GLY A 18 -16.99 15.56 -7.64
C GLY A 18 -16.56 14.49 -8.63
N TYR A 19 -15.32 14.03 -8.53
CA TYR A 19 -14.80 12.90 -9.29
C TYR A 19 -15.14 11.60 -8.58
N LEU A 20 -15.87 10.70 -9.25
CA LEU A 20 -16.20 9.37 -8.74
C LEU A 20 -15.38 8.31 -9.47
N ALA A 21 -14.63 7.52 -8.69
CA ALA A 21 -13.97 6.30 -9.13
C ALA A 21 -14.66 5.08 -8.48
N LEU A 22 -14.94 4.07 -9.31
CA LEU A 22 -15.56 2.82 -8.86
C LEU A 22 -14.52 1.70 -8.87
N PRO A 23 -14.56 0.77 -7.90
CA PRO A 23 -13.73 -0.41 -7.95
C PRO A 23 -14.17 -1.29 -9.13
N LYS A 24 -13.29 -2.20 -9.58
CA LYS A 24 -13.62 -3.10 -10.71
C LYS A 24 -14.82 -4.00 -10.42
N SER A 25 -15.07 -4.32 -9.15
CA SER A 25 -16.27 -5.02 -8.67
C SER A 25 -17.57 -4.22 -8.83
N GLY A 26 -17.47 -2.91 -9.07
CA GLY A 26 -18.61 -1.97 -9.19
C GLY A 26 -19.20 -1.50 -7.86
N SER A 27 -18.87 -2.14 -6.73
CA SER A 27 -19.35 -1.75 -5.40
C SER A 27 -18.34 -2.07 -4.30
N GLY A 28 -18.44 -1.34 -3.19
CA GLY A 28 -17.56 -1.45 -2.03
C GLY A 28 -17.86 -0.37 -0.99
N PRO A 29 -17.05 -0.23 0.06
CA PRO A 29 -17.20 0.85 1.04
C PRO A 29 -16.90 2.22 0.42
N GLY A 30 -17.53 3.27 0.95
CA GLY A 30 -17.31 4.63 0.45
C GLY A 30 -16.05 5.26 1.03
N LEU A 31 -15.35 6.03 0.21
CA LEU A 31 -14.22 6.87 0.63
C LEU A 31 -14.33 8.26 0.01
N VAL A 32 -14.40 9.30 0.83
CA VAL A 32 -14.26 10.68 0.37
C VAL A 32 -12.79 11.09 0.48
N ILE A 33 -12.19 11.57 -0.61
CA ILE A 33 -10.81 12.09 -0.62
C ILE A 33 -10.83 13.60 -0.71
N ALA A 34 -10.39 14.29 0.34
CA ALA A 34 -10.23 15.73 0.37
C ALA A 34 -8.94 16.15 -0.36
N GLN A 35 -9.10 17.07 -1.31
CA GLN A 35 -8.04 17.57 -2.19
C GLN A 35 -6.90 18.31 -1.46
N GLU A 36 -5.76 18.40 -2.13
CA GLU A 36 -4.73 19.40 -1.84
C GLU A 36 -5.19 20.81 -2.31
N ILE A 37 -4.28 21.78 -2.35
CA ILE A 37 -4.57 23.16 -2.75
C ILE A 37 -4.66 23.37 -4.28
N PHE A 38 -4.65 22.29 -5.06
CA PHE A 38 -4.61 22.32 -6.54
C PHE A 38 -5.94 21.97 -7.21
N GLY A 39 -7.02 21.82 -6.43
CA GLY A 39 -8.30 21.34 -6.95
C GLY A 39 -8.31 19.83 -7.22
N ILE A 40 -9.25 19.38 -8.06
CA ILE A 40 -9.33 17.97 -8.51
C ILE A 40 -8.41 17.76 -9.71
N ASN A 41 -7.10 17.95 -9.51
CA ASN A 41 -6.13 17.78 -10.58
C ASN A 41 -5.84 16.31 -10.92
N HIS A 42 -4.93 16.09 -11.86
CA HIS A 42 -4.49 14.75 -12.27
C HIS A 42 -4.09 13.87 -11.09
N THR A 43 -3.29 14.39 -10.16
CA THR A 43 -2.81 13.65 -8.99
C THR A 43 -3.96 13.19 -8.10
N MET A 44 -4.96 14.03 -7.84
CA MET A 44 -6.12 13.62 -7.03
C MET A 44 -6.96 12.54 -7.70
N ARG A 45 -7.06 12.55 -9.04
CA ARG A 45 -7.74 11.47 -9.79
C ARG A 45 -6.96 10.16 -9.75
N GLU A 46 -5.63 10.21 -9.91
CA GLU A 46 -4.78 9.01 -9.78
C GLU A 46 -4.89 8.39 -8.38
N VAL A 47 -4.92 9.22 -7.34
CA VAL A 47 -5.11 8.73 -5.97
C VAL A 47 -6.50 8.12 -5.80
N ALA A 48 -7.55 8.74 -6.36
CA ALA A 48 -8.89 8.19 -6.29
C ALA A 48 -9.00 6.84 -7.02
N ASP A 49 -8.40 6.74 -8.21
CA ASP A 49 -8.35 5.48 -8.97
C ASP A 49 -7.53 4.43 -8.23
N TYR A 50 -6.44 4.82 -7.53
CA TYR A 50 -5.64 3.90 -6.72
C TYR A 50 -6.43 3.33 -5.53
N TYR A 51 -7.21 4.15 -4.81
CA TYR A 51 -8.10 3.63 -3.78
C TYR A 51 -9.29 2.85 -4.37
N ALA A 52 -9.71 3.12 -5.61
CA ALA A 52 -10.70 2.27 -6.27
C ALA A 52 -10.13 0.87 -6.60
N GLU A 53 -8.85 0.76 -6.98
CA GLU A 53 -8.16 -0.54 -7.11
C GLU A 53 -8.12 -1.32 -5.78
N GLU A 54 -8.10 -0.61 -4.64
CA GLU A 54 -8.15 -1.21 -3.30
C GLU A 54 -9.56 -1.67 -2.89
N GLY A 55 -10.57 -1.43 -3.73
CA GLY A 55 -11.95 -1.89 -3.53
C GLY A 55 -12.93 -0.83 -3.03
N TYR A 56 -12.54 0.45 -2.97
CA TYR A 56 -13.39 1.52 -2.46
C TYR A 56 -14.18 2.21 -3.58
N VAL A 57 -15.39 2.69 -3.26
CA VAL A 57 -16.13 3.66 -4.07
C VAL A 57 -15.64 5.05 -3.66
N VAL A 58 -14.84 5.68 -4.50
CA VAL A 58 -14.08 6.88 -4.12
C VAL A 58 -14.68 8.14 -4.71
N LEU A 59 -14.88 9.17 -3.88
CA LEU A 59 -15.36 10.48 -4.28
C LEU A 59 -14.33 11.57 -3.91
N VAL A 60 -13.89 12.36 -4.88
CA VAL A 60 -13.13 13.60 -4.65
C VAL A 60 -14.08 14.79 -4.88
N PRO A 61 -14.58 15.47 -3.83
CA PRO A 61 -15.42 16.65 -3.99
C PRO A 61 -14.60 17.87 -4.44
N ASP A 62 -15.18 18.73 -5.27
CA ASP A 62 -14.61 20.03 -5.63
C ASP A 62 -14.84 20.97 -4.45
N LEU A 63 -13.83 21.18 -3.61
CA LEU A 63 -13.95 21.98 -2.39
C LEU A 63 -13.71 23.46 -2.64
N PHE A 64 -13.15 23.85 -3.80
CA PHE A 64 -12.95 25.25 -4.15
C PHE A 64 -14.14 25.89 -4.87
N TRP A 65 -15.18 25.12 -5.17
CA TRP A 65 -16.33 25.54 -5.97
C TRP A 65 -16.98 26.87 -5.56
N ARG A 66 -16.91 27.24 -4.28
CA ARG A 66 -17.45 28.51 -3.74
C ARG A 66 -16.64 29.74 -4.16
N GLN A 67 -15.34 29.55 -4.37
CA GLN A 67 -14.44 30.56 -4.92
C GLN A 67 -14.43 30.47 -6.44
N GLU A 68 -14.20 29.27 -6.97
CA GLU A 68 -14.19 28.97 -8.38
C GLU A 68 -14.51 27.48 -8.61
N PRO A 69 -15.50 27.13 -9.44
CA PRO A 69 -15.84 25.74 -9.76
C PRO A 69 -14.83 25.07 -10.70
N ASP A 70 -14.68 23.76 -10.55
CA ASP A 70 -13.85 22.89 -11.39
C ASP A 70 -12.38 23.33 -11.46
N VAL A 71 -11.82 23.81 -10.34
CA VAL A 71 -10.39 24.13 -10.26
C VAL A 71 -9.56 22.87 -10.51
N GLU A 72 -8.63 22.99 -11.44
CA GLU A 72 -7.61 21.99 -11.74
C GLU A 72 -6.30 22.71 -12.07
N LEU A 73 -5.33 22.61 -11.16
CA LEU A 73 -4.04 23.27 -11.28
C LEU A 73 -2.91 22.25 -11.48
N GLY A 74 -1.90 22.67 -12.24
CA GLY A 74 -0.62 21.99 -12.33
C GLY A 74 0.32 22.37 -11.19
N TYR A 75 1.63 22.27 -11.44
CA TYR A 75 2.68 22.63 -10.49
C TYR A 75 3.64 23.70 -11.05
N SER A 76 3.18 24.49 -12.03
CA SER A 76 3.93 25.65 -12.51
C SER A 76 3.97 26.74 -11.43
N GLU A 77 4.92 27.68 -11.51
CA GLU A 77 5.00 28.79 -10.55
C GLU A 77 3.69 29.60 -10.50
N ALA A 78 3.05 29.83 -11.65
CA ALA A 78 1.76 30.51 -11.73
C ALA A 78 0.64 29.70 -11.05
N ASP A 79 0.62 28.38 -11.26
CA ASP A 79 -0.33 27.49 -10.58
C ASP A 79 -0.12 27.49 -9.07
N TRP A 80 1.13 27.52 -8.60
CA TRP A 80 1.45 27.62 -7.17
C TRP A 80 0.92 28.93 -6.56
N GLN A 81 1.16 30.07 -7.22
CA GLN A 81 0.64 31.35 -6.75
C GLN A 81 -0.89 31.33 -6.65
N ARG A 82 -1.56 30.75 -7.66
CA ARG A 82 -3.01 30.59 -7.67
C ARG A 82 -3.51 29.64 -6.58
N ALA A 83 -2.82 28.52 -6.38
CA ALA A 83 -3.14 27.55 -5.34
C ALA A 83 -3.05 28.16 -3.94
N PHE A 84 -2.02 28.98 -3.67
CA PHE A 84 -1.91 29.71 -2.41
C PHE A 84 -3.00 30.77 -2.23
N ALA A 85 -3.42 31.45 -3.30
CA ALA A 85 -4.53 32.39 -3.24
C ALA A 85 -5.85 31.69 -2.90
N LEU A 86 -6.15 30.56 -3.54
CA LEU A 86 -7.33 29.75 -3.26
C LEU A 86 -7.31 29.18 -1.83
N TYR A 87 -6.15 28.72 -1.37
CA TYR A 87 -5.97 28.26 0.01
C TYR A 87 -6.19 29.40 1.02
N GLY A 88 -5.65 30.59 0.76
CA GLY A 88 -5.83 31.77 1.61
C GLY A 88 -7.29 32.27 1.67
N GLY A 89 -8.05 32.07 0.59
CA GLY A 89 -9.48 32.40 0.52
C GLY A 89 -10.43 31.28 0.96
N PHE A 90 -9.91 30.10 1.32
CA PHE A 90 -10.73 28.94 1.67
C PHE A 90 -11.42 29.11 3.02
N ASP A 91 -12.75 29.11 3.01
CA ASP A 91 -13.57 29.07 4.22
C ASP A 91 -13.65 27.62 4.75
N GLU A 92 -12.92 27.34 5.83
CA GLU A 92 -12.88 26.02 6.44
C GLU A 92 -14.25 25.53 6.93
N ALA A 93 -15.07 26.42 7.50
CA ALA A 93 -16.37 26.03 8.04
C ALA A 93 -17.28 25.56 6.89
N LYS A 94 -17.30 26.32 5.79
CA LYS A 94 -18.02 25.93 4.57
C LYS A 94 -17.43 24.70 3.90
N GLY A 95 -16.10 24.57 3.88
CA GLY A 95 -15.43 23.35 3.44
C GLY A 95 -15.88 22.11 4.21
N MET A 96 -16.06 22.21 5.53
CA MET A 96 -16.54 21.10 6.35
C MET A 96 -18.03 20.79 6.16
N GLU A 97 -18.87 21.79 5.91
CA GLU A 97 -20.26 21.58 5.47
C GLU A 97 -20.30 20.79 4.15
N ASP A 98 -19.46 21.16 3.19
CA ASP A 98 -19.37 20.48 1.89
C ASP A 98 -18.79 19.06 2.02
N MET A 99 -17.84 18.84 2.94
CA MET A 99 -17.35 17.50 3.28
C MET A 99 -18.47 16.61 3.83
N GLN A 100 -19.30 17.11 4.75
CA GLN A 100 -20.45 16.36 5.26
C GLN A 100 -21.50 16.09 4.16
N ALA A 101 -21.72 17.05 3.26
CA ALA A 101 -22.58 16.86 2.09
C ALA A 101 -22.04 15.75 1.17
N ALA A 102 -20.74 15.74 0.91
CA ALA A 102 -20.07 14.71 0.10
C ALA A 102 -20.15 13.32 0.74
N ILE A 103 -19.90 13.22 2.06
CA ILE A 103 -20.06 11.97 2.82
C ILE A 103 -21.50 11.45 2.70
N THR A 104 -22.48 12.32 2.90
CA THR A 104 -23.91 11.96 2.84
C THR A 104 -24.31 11.50 1.44
N ALA A 105 -23.91 12.24 0.41
CA ALA A 105 -24.19 11.90 -0.98
C ALA A 105 -23.56 10.58 -1.39
N LEU A 106 -22.29 10.35 -1.02
CA LEU A 106 -21.59 9.09 -1.29
C LEU A 106 -22.28 7.93 -0.56
N ARG A 107 -22.59 8.09 0.72
CA ARG A 107 -23.26 7.07 1.54
C ARG A 107 -24.57 6.58 0.90
N GLN A 108 -25.34 7.48 0.30
CA GLN A 108 -26.63 7.17 -0.31
C GLN A 108 -26.52 6.42 -1.66
N ARG A 109 -25.33 6.35 -2.25
CA ARG A 109 -25.15 5.67 -3.53
C ARG A 109 -25.45 4.17 -3.46
N PRO A 110 -25.97 3.56 -4.54
CA PRO A 110 -26.18 2.12 -4.60
C PRO A 110 -24.88 1.33 -4.61
N GLU A 111 -23.79 1.90 -5.12
CA GLU A 111 -22.47 1.24 -5.15
C GLU A 111 -21.84 1.14 -3.75
N VAL A 112 -22.28 1.96 -2.78
CA VAL A 112 -21.72 1.96 -1.41
C VAL A 112 -22.40 0.90 -0.55
N GLN A 113 -21.61 -0.11 -0.18
CA GLN A 113 -21.98 -1.21 0.70
C GLN A 113 -22.01 -0.77 2.17
N ASP A 114 -22.91 -1.36 2.94
CA ASP A 114 -23.11 -1.15 4.39
C ASP A 114 -23.29 0.31 4.84
N LYS A 115 -23.43 1.25 3.88
CA LYS A 115 -23.54 2.69 4.11
C LYS A 115 -22.38 3.24 4.96
N LYS A 116 -21.21 2.61 4.86
CA LYS A 116 -19.98 3.02 5.53
C LYS A 116 -19.17 3.95 4.65
N VAL A 117 -18.73 5.08 5.19
CA VAL A 117 -17.95 6.09 4.47
C VAL A 117 -16.80 6.60 5.31
N GLY A 118 -15.57 6.42 4.81
CA GLY A 118 -14.37 7.03 5.37
C GLY A 118 -14.03 8.37 4.71
N VAL A 119 -13.14 9.12 5.36
CA VAL A 119 -12.50 10.32 4.80
C VAL A 119 -10.99 10.12 4.76
N LEU A 120 -10.37 10.51 3.66
CA LEU A 120 -8.92 10.61 3.54
C LEU A 120 -8.56 11.97 2.95
N GLY A 121 -7.39 12.53 3.25
CA GLY A 121 -6.97 13.75 2.57
C GLY A 121 -5.51 14.11 2.75
N PHE A 122 -5.04 15.03 1.91
CA PHE A 122 -3.64 15.44 1.80
C PHE A 122 -3.49 16.95 1.93
N CYS A 123 -2.47 17.43 2.65
CA CYS A 123 -2.21 18.87 2.86
C CYS A 123 -3.45 19.58 3.49
N LEU A 124 -4.12 20.48 2.75
CA LEU A 124 -5.43 21.04 3.12
C LEU A 124 -6.40 19.91 3.48
N GLY A 125 -6.55 18.91 2.61
CA GLY A 125 -7.36 17.73 2.86
C GLY A 125 -6.91 16.92 4.07
N GLY A 126 -5.62 16.96 4.44
CA GLY A 126 -5.10 16.31 5.64
C GLY A 126 -5.63 16.96 6.92
N LYS A 127 -5.73 18.30 6.92
CA LYS A 127 -6.42 19.06 7.98
C LYS A 127 -7.92 18.74 7.99
N LEU A 128 -8.56 18.74 6.81
CA LEU A 128 -9.98 18.44 6.69
C LEU A 128 -10.33 17.02 7.13
N ALA A 129 -9.42 16.05 6.98
CA ALA A 129 -9.59 14.70 7.51
C ALA A 129 -9.57 14.68 9.06
N TYR A 130 -8.66 15.41 9.70
CA TYR A 130 -8.67 15.60 11.16
C TYR A 130 -9.99 16.24 11.62
N LEU A 131 -10.43 17.30 10.93
CA LEU A 131 -11.68 17.98 11.25
C LEU A 131 -12.91 17.10 10.96
N ALA A 132 -12.87 16.24 9.94
CA ALA A 132 -13.92 15.25 9.70
C ALA A 132 -14.06 14.31 10.90
N ALA A 133 -12.95 13.82 11.45
CA ALA A 133 -12.99 12.99 12.67
C ALA A 133 -13.65 13.70 13.86
N CYS A 134 -13.61 15.03 13.90
CA CYS A 134 -14.16 15.85 14.98
C CYS A 134 -15.60 16.34 14.72
N ARG A 135 -15.94 16.63 13.46
CA ARG A 135 -17.13 17.43 13.08
C ARG A 135 -18.12 16.69 12.20
N THR A 136 -17.81 15.49 11.69
CA THR A 136 -18.68 14.74 10.77
C THR A 136 -19.06 13.36 11.31
N ASP A 137 -19.92 12.67 10.57
CA ASP A 137 -20.31 11.29 10.84
C ASP A 137 -19.49 10.25 10.02
N ALA A 138 -18.29 10.63 9.55
CA ALA A 138 -17.38 9.70 8.87
C ALA A 138 -17.05 8.51 9.79
N ASP A 139 -17.00 7.30 9.21
CA ASP A 139 -16.74 6.08 9.97
C ASP A 139 -15.25 5.89 10.32
N VAL A 140 -14.36 6.57 9.60
CA VAL A 140 -12.90 6.60 9.77
C VAL A 140 -12.32 7.82 9.06
N ALA A 141 -11.22 8.37 9.59
CA ALA A 141 -10.51 9.49 8.97
C ALA A 141 -8.99 9.22 8.85
N VAL A 142 -8.41 9.62 7.72
CA VAL A 142 -6.97 9.49 7.46
C VAL A 142 -6.40 10.80 6.89
N GLY A 143 -5.52 11.44 7.63
CA GLY A 143 -4.86 12.69 7.21
C GLY A 143 -3.40 12.49 6.82
N TYR A 144 -2.98 13.06 5.71
CA TYR A 144 -1.59 13.13 5.26
C TYR A 144 -1.07 14.56 5.33
N TYR A 145 0.03 14.77 6.05
CA TYR A 145 0.78 16.03 6.18
C TYR A 145 -0.14 17.26 6.28
N GLY A 146 -1.12 17.17 7.20
CA GLY A 146 -2.13 18.20 7.39
C GLY A 146 -1.56 19.50 7.96
N VAL A 147 -1.84 20.63 7.29
CA VAL A 147 -1.35 21.95 7.70
C VAL A 147 -2.37 22.62 8.63
N GLY A 148 -1.92 23.12 9.79
CA GLY A 148 -2.76 23.89 10.72
C GLY A 148 -3.68 23.06 11.61
N ILE A 149 -3.44 21.74 11.76
CA ILE A 149 -4.18 20.88 12.72
C ILE A 149 -4.00 21.40 14.16
N ASP A 150 -2.82 21.94 14.48
CA ASP A 150 -2.48 22.45 15.80
C ASP A 150 -3.42 23.57 16.28
N ALA A 151 -4.02 24.33 15.35
CA ALA A 151 -5.01 25.36 15.66
C ALA A 151 -6.39 24.81 16.05
N ALA A 152 -6.69 23.53 15.76
CA ALA A 152 -7.98 22.88 16.01
C ALA A 152 -7.88 21.74 17.05
N LEU A 153 -6.78 21.67 17.81
CA LEU A 153 -6.58 20.63 18.83
C LEU A 153 -7.59 20.69 19.98
N GLY A 154 -8.23 21.84 20.20
CA GLY A 154 -9.32 21.98 21.17
C GLY A 154 -10.55 21.13 20.87
N GLU A 155 -10.67 20.58 19.66
CA GLU A 155 -11.78 19.73 19.24
C GLU A 155 -11.46 18.22 19.36
N ALA A 156 -10.27 17.85 19.83
CA ALA A 156 -9.84 16.46 19.88
C ALA A 156 -10.76 15.55 20.73
N ASP A 157 -11.52 16.11 21.67
CA ASP A 157 -12.53 15.38 22.48
C ASP A 157 -13.76 14.95 21.67
N HIS A 158 -13.95 15.51 20.48
CA HIS A 158 -15.00 15.13 19.55
C HIS A 158 -14.62 13.93 18.67
N ILE A 159 -13.35 13.48 18.68
CA ILE A 159 -12.93 12.30 17.93
C ILE A 159 -13.60 11.06 18.52
N LYS A 160 -14.58 10.49 17.79
CA LYS A 160 -15.33 9.28 18.21
C LYS A 160 -15.02 8.05 17.38
N ARG A 161 -14.41 8.21 16.20
CA ARG A 161 -14.11 7.15 15.24
C ARG A 161 -12.61 7.10 14.95
N PRO A 162 -12.09 5.99 14.38
CA PRO A 162 -10.67 5.86 14.13
C PRO A 162 -10.11 7.02 13.31
N LEU A 163 -8.99 7.59 13.77
CA LEU A 163 -8.24 8.64 13.10
C LEU A 163 -6.79 8.19 12.93
N THR A 164 -6.27 8.25 11.71
CA THR A 164 -4.85 8.07 11.43
C THR A 164 -4.26 9.34 10.87
N LEU A 165 -3.15 9.83 11.42
CA LEU A 165 -2.39 10.96 10.88
C LEU A 165 -0.97 10.55 10.49
N HIS A 166 -0.61 10.85 9.25
CA HIS A 166 0.73 10.71 8.69
C HIS A 166 1.42 12.06 8.67
N ILE A 167 2.47 12.22 9.48
CA ILE A 167 3.12 13.49 9.76
C ILE A 167 4.54 13.45 9.21
N ALA A 168 4.90 14.41 8.37
CA ALA A 168 6.27 14.53 7.86
C ALA A 168 7.14 15.26 8.89
N GLU A 169 8.29 14.68 9.26
CA GLU A 169 9.12 15.21 10.37
C GLU A 169 9.63 16.63 10.10
N LEU A 170 10.03 16.90 8.85
CA LEU A 170 10.68 18.14 8.40
C LEU A 170 9.73 19.05 7.60
N ASP A 171 8.42 18.87 7.77
CA ASP A 171 7.40 19.65 7.05
C ASP A 171 7.55 21.16 7.30
N LYS A 172 7.91 21.92 6.26
CA LYS A 172 8.07 23.38 6.37
C LYS A 172 6.77 24.13 6.65
N PHE A 173 5.62 23.53 6.38
CA PHE A 173 4.30 24.10 6.68
C PHE A 173 3.76 23.68 8.04
N CYS A 174 4.38 22.69 8.69
CA CYS A 174 4.07 22.26 10.05
C CYS A 174 5.36 22.27 10.89
N PRO A 175 5.76 23.46 11.42
CA PRO A 175 7.03 23.59 12.13
C PRO A 175 7.10 22.68 13.37
N PRO A 176 8.30 22.36 13.88
CA PRO A 176 8.48 21.39 14.96
C PRO A 176 7.57 21.64 16.17
N GLU A 177 7.34 22.89 16.56
CA GLU A 177 6.47 23.23 17.68
C GLU A 177 5.00 22.88 17.41
N ALA A 178 4.51 23.06 16.19
CA ALA A 178 3.16 22.67 15.78
C ALA A 178 3.03 21.15 15.73
N ARG A 179 4.01 20.47 15.11
CA ARG A 179 4.11 19.01 15.06
C ARG A 179 4.08 18.41 16.47
N ASP A 180 4.91 18.93 17.37
CA ASP A 180 5.03 18.41 18.74
C ASP A 180 3.73 18.65 19.53
N ARG A 181 3.06 19.79 19.35
CA ARG A 181 1.71 20.01 19.93
C ARG A 181 0.70 18.98 19.46
N ILE A 182 0.67 18.67 18.15
CA ILE A 182 -0.22 17.66 17.58
C ILE A 182 0.07 16.30 18.19
N VAL A 183 1.34 15.87 18.21
CA VAL A 183 1.74 14.58 18.76
C VAL A 183 1.40 14.49 20.24
N GLN A 184 1.80 15.46 21.06
CA GLN A 184 1.54 15.46 22.50
C GLN A 184 0.05 15.44 22.83
N THR A 185 -0.78 16.15 22.07
CA THR A 185 -2.23 16.23 22.34
C THR A 185 -2.96 14.96 21.93
N LEU A 186 -2.55 14.34 20.81
CA LEU A 186 -3.28 13.24 20.19
C LEU A 186 -2.74 11.85 20.55
N GLN A 187 -1.47 11.74 20.95
CA GLN A 187 -0.84 10.47 21.27
C GLN A 187 -1.54 9.79 22.45
N GLY A 188 -1.78 8.49 22.32
CA GLY A 188 -2.42 7.67 23.36
C GLY A 188 -3.94 7.86 23.48
N ARG A 189 -4.55 8.76 22.70
CA ARG A 189 -6.01 8.87 22.64
C ARG A 189 -6.62 7.60 22.01
N PRO A 190 -7.69 7.04 22.59
CA PRO A 190 -8.36 5.87 22.02
C PRO A 190 -8.79 6.10 20.57
N GLY A 191 -8.45 5.16 19.68
CA GLY A 191 -8.80 5.23 18.26
C GLY A 191 -7.95 6.21 17.44
N VAL A 192 -6.90 6.83 18.01
CA VAL A 192 -5.99 7.71 17.26
C VAL A 192 -4.63 7.04 17.04
N SER A 193 -4.20 7.00 15.79
CA SER A 193 -2.89 6.51 15.36
C SER A 193 -2.09 7.64 14.73
N LEU A 194 -0.88 7.88 15.22
CA LEU A 194 0.02 8.91 14.71
C LEU A 194 1.30 8.26 14.19
N TYR A 195 1.72 8.65 12.99
CA TYR A 195 2.95 8.18 12.39
C TYR A 195 3.78 9.38 11.94
N VAL A 196 4.90 9.63 12.62
CA VAL A 196 5.91 10.59 12.18
C VAL A 196 6.88 9.89 11.25
N TYR A 197 7.12 10.46 10.07
CA TYR A 197 8.03 9.91 9.05
C TYR A 197 9.36 10.67 9.07
N PRO A 198 10.44 10.02 9.57
CA PRO A 198 11.72 10.70 9.75
C PRO A 198 12.33 11.18 8.43
N GLY A 199 12.91 12.37 8.45
CA GLY A 199 13.57 13.00 7.31
C GLY A 199 12.64 13.44 6.17
N MET A 200 11.33 13.26 6.29
CA MET A 200 10.38 13.59 5.22
C MET A 200 9.90 15.04 5.33
N ASP A 201 9.79 15.72 4.19
CA ASP A 201 9.17 17.05 4.06
C ASP A 201 7.74 16.91 3.51
N HIS A 202 7.03 18.03 3.38
CA HIS A 202 5.65 18.12 2.93
C HIS A 202 5.42 17.42 1.60
N ALA A 203 4.27 16.76 1.45
CA ALA A 203 3.88 16.03 0.24
C ALA A 203 4.79 14.83 -0.12
N PHE A 204 5.40 14.16 0.87
CA PHE A 204 6.24 12.96 0.63
C PHE A 204 5.51 11.79 -0.06
N ALA A 205 4.17 11.78 -0.02
CA ALA A 205 3.33 10.75 -0.64
C ALA A 205 2.81 11.13 -2.04
N ARG A 206 3.05 12.36 -2.52
CA ARG A 206 2.64 12.81 -3.84
C ARG A 206 3.55 12.22 -4.91
N ASN A 207 3.07 11.19 -5.61
CA ASN A 207 3.84 10.51 -6.65
C ASN A 207 4.35 11.51 -7.71
N GLY A 208 5.63 11.43 -8.06
CA GLY A 208 6.28 12.35 -9.00
C GLY A 208 6.53 13.77 -8.47
N GLY A 209 6.16 14.09 -7.23
CA GLY A 209 6.47 15.36 -6.59
C GLY A 209 7.93 15.46 -6.11
N GLU A 210 8.40 16.69 -5.86
CA GLU A 210 9.77 16.99 -5.42
C GLU A 210 10.20 16.19 -4.18
N HIS A 211 9.34 16.11 -3.16
CA HIS A 211 9.63 15.40 -1.91
C HIS A 211 9.19 13.93 -1.91
N PHE A 212 8.76 13.39 -3.06
CA PHE A 212 8.24 12.03 -3.10
C PHE A 212 9.27 11.02 -2.59
N HIS A 213 8.90 10.28 -1.55
CA HIS A 213 9.73 9.24 -0.99
C HIS A 213 8.96 7.92 -0.97
N LYS A 214 9.19 7.11 -2.01
CA LYS A 214 8.46 5.87 -2.26
C LYS A 214 8.34 4.95 -1.04
N PRO A 215 9.40 4.66 -0.25
CA PRO A 215 9.26 3.82 0.94
C PRO A 215 8.30 4.40 1.99
N SER A 216 8.39 5.69 2.29
CA SER A 216 7.51 6.36 3.27
C SER A 216 6.07 6.41 2.75
N ALA A 217 5.88 6.70 1.46
CA ALA A 217 4.57 6.72 0.82
C ALA A 217 3.88 5.34 0.89
N LEU A 218 4.61 4.26 0.56
CA LEU A 218 4.08 2.89 0.63
C LEU A 218 3.75 2.46 2.06
N MET A 219 4.59 2.82 3.03
CA MET A 219 4.33 2.55 4.45
C MET A 219 3.10 3.31 4.96
N ALA A 220 2.96 4.58 4.57
CA ALA A 220 1.78 5.38 4.90
C ALA A 220 0.51 4.80 4.27
N HIS A 221 0.58 4.36 3.01
CA HIS A 221 -0.51 3.68 2.33
C HIS A 221 -0.93 2.38 3.04
N GLU A 222 0.00 1.50 3.39
CA GLU A 222 -0.29 0.26 4.15
C GLU A 222 -1.08 0.57 5.43
N ARG A 223 -0.62 1.55 6.21
CA ARG A 223 -1.26 1.99 7.46
C ARG A 223 -2.63 2.61 7.23
N SER A 224 -2.81 3.35 6.14
CA SER A 224 -4.12 3.88 5.73
C SER A 224 -5.08 2.77 5.36
N ILE A 225 -4.65 1.79 4.56
CA ILE A 225 -5.46 0.63 4.21
C ILE A 225 -5.82 -0.19 5.45
N ALA A 226 -4.90 -0.35 6.40
CA ALA A 226 -5.20 -1.02 7.67
C ALA A 226 -6.30 -0.29 8.46
N ALA A 227 -6.21 1.04 8.57
CA ALA A 227 -7.22 1.85 9.25
C ALA A 227 -8.58 1.80 8.56
N LEU A 228 -8.59 1.92 7.23
CA LEU A 228 -9.81 1.88 6.43
C LEU A 228 -10.47 0.49 6.50
N LYS A 229 -9.74 -0.59 6.21
CA LYS A 229 -10.27 -1.96 6.27
C LYS A 229 -10.81 -2.31 7.66
N GLY A 230 -10.09 -1.93 8.71
CA GLY A 230 -10.51 -2.16 10.09
C GLY A 230 -11.82 -1.46 10.47
N ALA A 231 -12.16 -0.33 9.84
CA ALA A 231 -13.35 0.45 10.17
C ALA A 231 -14.52 0.25 9.20
N ILE A 232 -14.24 0.10 7.91
CA ILE A 232 -15.25 0.10 6.84
C ILE A 232 -15.10 -1.05 5.83
N GLY A 233 -14.05 -1.89 5.93
CA GLY A 233 -13.72 -2.88 4.90
C GLY A 233 -13.11 -2.23 3.65
N PRO A 234 -13.07 -2.91 2.48
CA PRO A 234 -13.48 -4.30 2.29
C PRO A 234 -12.42 -5.26 2.85
N ASN A 235 -12.86 -6.42 3.32
CA ASN A 235 -11.98 -7.46 3.85
C ASN A 235 -11.85 -8.58 2.83
N TYR A 236 -10.62 -8.78 2.34
CA TYR A 236 -10.29 -9.86 1.42
C TYR A 236 -9.57 -10.97 2.18
N ASP A 237 -9.85 -12.23 1.83
CA ASP A 237 -9.06 -13.37 2.30
C ASP A 237 -7.76 -13.44 1.49
N LEU A 238 -6.76 -12.67 1.92
CA LEU A 238 -5.47 -12.60 1.24
C LEU A 238 -4.74 -13.95 1.25
N SER A 239 -4.99 -14.81 2.25
CA SER A 239 -4.43 -16.15 2.30
C SER A 239 -5.01 -17.00 1.16
N ALA A 240 -6.33 -17.02 1.01
CA ALA A 240 -6.98 -17.79 -0.06
C ALA A 240 -6.61 -17.25 -1.45
N LEU A 241 -6.48 -15.93 -1.62
CA LEU A 241 -6.01 -15.34 -2.87
C LEU A 241 -4.57 -15.78 -3.21
N TRP A 242 -3.69 -15.81 -2.21
CA TRP A 242 -2.32 -16.29 -2.39
C TRP A 242 -2.28 -17.79 -2.71
N ASP A 243 -2.99 -18.62 -1.96
CA ASP A 243 -3.06 -20.07 -2.19
C ASP A 243 -3.57 -20.37 -3.62
N LYS A 244 -4.54 -19.59 -4.10
CA LYS A 244 -5.05 -19.73 -5.46
C LYS A 244 -4.03 -19.35 -6.52
N HIS A 245 -3.25 -18.28 -6.28
CA HIS A 245 -2.15 -17.90 -7.16
C HIS A 245 -1.10 -19.01 -7.24
N CYS A 246 -0.66 -19.55 -6.10
CA CYS A 246 0.30 -20.66 -6.06
C CYS A 246 -0.24 -21.93 -6.73
N GLU A 247 -1.54 -22.23 -6.60
CA GLU A 247 -2.17 -23.35 -7.30
C GLU A 247 -1.99 -23.21 -8.81
N TYR A 248 -2.13 -22.01 -9.37
CA TYR A 248 -1.93 -21.77 -10.80
C TYR A 248 -0.46 -21.86 -11.22
N GLU A 249 0.47 -21.36 -10.40
CA GLU A 249 1.90 -21.40 -10.71
C GLU A 249 2.51 -22.81 -10.60
N PHE A 250 2.18 -23.54 -9.55
CA PHE A 250 2.87 -24.79 -9.20
C PHE A 250 2.01 -26.04 -9.41
N GLY A 251 0.69 -25.92 -9.22
CA GLY A 251 -0.27 -27.02 -9.32
C GLY A 251 -0.73 -27.26 -10.75
N THR A 252 -1.48 -26.31 -11.32
CA THR A 252 -2.01 -26.40 -12.70
C THR A 252 -0.99 -25.95 -13.75
N ARG A 253 0.00 -25.14 -13.34
CA ARG A 253 1.06 -24.58 -14.20
C ARG A 253 0.51 -23.80 -15.39
N ASN A 254 -0.50 -22.98 -15.15
CA ASN A 254 -1.16 -22.15 -16.17
C ASN A 254 -0.81 -20.67 -15.99
N VAL A 255 0.00 -20.15 -16.92
CA VAL A 255 0.45 -18.75 -16.92
C VAL A 255 -0.71 -17.76 -17.06
N ASP A 256 -1.70 -18.05 -17.91
CA ASP A 256 -2.81 -17.12 -18.15
C ASP A 256 -3.72 -17.02 -16.92
N ASP A 257 -3.95 -18.14 -16.24
CA ASP A 257 -4.70 -18.15 -14.98
C ASP A 257 -3.92 -17.42 -13.87
N THR A 258 -2.61 -17.66 -13.74
CA THR A 258 -1.73 -16.93 -12.82
C THR A 258 -1.80 -15.43 -13.06
N MET A 259 -1.57 -14.98 -14.30
CA MET A 259 -1.61 -13.56 -14.67
C MET A 259 -3.00 -12.95 -14.43
N GLY A 260 -4.07 -13.75 -14.57
CA GLY A 260 -5.45 -13.35 -14.25
C GLY A 260 -5.69 -12.99 -12.78
N THR A 261 -4.84 -13.45 -11.86
CA THR A 261 -4.92 -13.09 -10.42
C THR A 261 -4.20 -11.79 -10.06
N MET A 262 -3.44 -11.22 -11.00
CA MET A 262 -2.62 -10.03 -10.74
C MET A 262 -3.29 -8.74 -11.23
N VAL A 263 -2.78 -7.60 -10.78
CA VAL A 263 -3.16 -6.27 -11.28
C VAL A 263 -2.72 -6.07 -12.73
N ALA A 264 -3.14 -4.97 -13.36
CA ALA A 264 -2.78 -4.67 -14.76
C ALA A 264 -1.27 -4.43 -14.97
N GLU A 265 -0.60 -3.82 -13.98
CA GLU A 265 0.85 -3.57 -13.99
C GLU A 265 1.53 -4.27 -12.81
N PRO A 266 1.65 -5.62 -12.85
CA PRO A 266 2.24 -6.39 -11.76
C PRO A 266 3.76 -6.37 -11.85
N TYR A 267 4.46 -6.79 -10.79
CA TYR A 267 5.85 -7.20 -10.93
C TYR A 267 6.27 -8.31 -9.97
N VAL A 268 7.29 -9.07 -10.38
CA VAL A 268 7.95 -10.05 -9.51
C VAL A 268 9.44 -9.77 -9.51
N ASN A 269 10.05 -9.90 -8.34
CA ASN A 269 11.50 -9.82 -8.19
C ASN A 269 12.01 -10.92 -7.25
N HIS A 270 12.75 -11.85 -7.82
CA HIS A 270 13.57 -12.81 -7.09
C HIS A 270 14.85 -12.11 -6.64
N ILE A 271 14.86 -11.68 -5.40
CA ILE A 271 15.84 -10.73 -4.87
C ILE A 271 17.29 -11.19 -5.06
N PRO A 272 17.65 -12.46 -4.82
CA PRO A 272 19.06 -12.87 -4.88
C PRO A 272 19.63 -12.93 -6.30
N THR A 273 18.79 -13.08 -7.33
CA THR A 273 19.20 -13.19 -8.74
C THR A 273 18.72 -12.03 -9.60
N MET A 274 17.89 -11.15 -9.05
CA MET A 274 17.21 -10.06 -9.76
C MET A 274 16.43 -10.54 -11.00
N THR A 275 15.93 -11.77 -10.98
CA THR A 275 15.08 -12.30 -12.06
C THR A 275 13.61 -12.00 -11.79
N GLY A 276 12.81 -11.94 -12.84
CA GLY A 276 11.38 -11.63 -12.76
C GLY A 276 10.91 -10.82 -13.95
N GLY A 277 9.89 -10.00 -13.75
CA GLY A 277 9.33 -9.13 -14.79
C GLY A 277 8.51 -8.00 -14.19
N VAL A 278 8.44 -6.88 -14.90
CA VAL A 278 7.66 -5.68 -14.53
C VAL A 278 6.67 -5.36 -15.64
N GLY A 279 5.41 -5.17 -15.26
CA GLY A 279 4.29 -5.00 -16.17
C GLY A 279 3.83 -6.32 -16.79
N TYR A 280 2.60 -6.34 -17.28
CA TYR A 280 1.92 -7.57 -17.70
C TYR A 280 2.73 -8.36 -18.74
N LYS A 281 3.21 -7.67 -19.77
CA LYS A 281 3.89 -8.32 -20.91
C LYS A 281 5.22 -8.97 -20.50
N ALA A 282 6.04 -8.27 -19.72
CA ALA A 282 7.34 -8.80 -19.32
C ALA A 282 7.18 -9.94 -18.31
N LEU A 283 6.24 -9.80 -17.37
CA LEU A 283 5.98 -10.84 -16.38
C LEU A 283 5.36 -12.10 -16.99
N HIS A 284 4.39 -11.96 -17.90
CA HIS A 284 3.83 -13.10 -18.65
C HIS A 284 4.92 -13.85 -19.42
N ALA A 285 5.80 -13.12 -20.12
CA ALA A 285 6.93 -13.71 -20.83
C ALA A 285 7.91 -14.41 -19.89
N PHE A 286 8.19 -13.82 -18.72
CA PHE A 286 9.03 -14.43 -17.69
C PHE A 286 8.41 -15.74 -17.17
N TYR A 287 7.13 -15.71 -16.78
CA TYR A 287 6.42 -16.89 -16.29
C TYR A 287 6.37 -18.03 -17.32
N THR A 288 6.08 -17.68 -18.58
CA THR A 288 6.03 -18.64 -19.69
C THR A 288 7.36 -19.33 -19.92
N ASN A 289 8.46 -18.57 -19.93
CA ASN A 289 9.73 -19.07 -20.45
C ASN A 289 10.72 -19.50 -19.36
N HIS A 290 10.55 -19.03 -18.11
CA HIS A 290 11.61 -19.10 -17.10
C HIS A 290 11.16 -19.52 -15.70
N PHE A 291 9.86 -19.66 -15.43
CA PHE A 291 9.37 -19.93 -14.07
C PHE A 291 8.41 -21.12 -13.99
N VAL A 292 7.16 -20.96 -14.43
CA VAL A 292 6.03 -21.87 -14.16
C VAL A 292 6.34 -23.32 -14.56
N ASN A 293 7.02 -23.51 -15.70
CA ASN A 293 7.35 -24.82 -16.25
C ASN A 293 8.85 -25.18 -16.15
N SER A 294 9.63 -24.43 -15.36
CA SER A 294 11.10 -24.57 -15.28
C SER A 294 11.59 -25.19 -13.97
N ASN A 295 10.69 -25.72 -13.13
CA ASN A 295 11.03 -26.31 -11.85
C ASN A 295 11.29 -27.83 -11.96
N PRO A 296 12.25 -28.39 -11.20
CA PRO A 296 12.48 -29.83 -11.14
C PRO A 296 11.21 -30.63 -10.80
N PRO A 297 11.04 -31.86 -11.31
CA PRO A 297 9.84 -32.67 -11.06
C PRO A 297 9.58 -32.99 -9.58
N ASP A 298 10.63 -33.04 -8.75
CA ASP A 298 10.56 -33.32 -7.31
C ASP A 298 10.53 -32.05 -6.45
N THR A 299 10.26 -30.90 -7.06
CA THR A 299 10.11 -29.64 -6.33
C THR A 299 8.96 -29.74 -5.34
N SER A 300 9.23 -29.41 -4.08
CA SER A 300 8.24 -29.38 -3.00
C SER A 300 8.37 -28.11 -2.19
N LEU A 301 7.22 -27.55 -1.80
CA LEU A 301 7.10 -26.43 -0.86
C LEU A 301 6.59 -26.98 0.47
N VAL A 302 7.35 -26.78 1.55
CA VAL A 302 6.89 -27.10 2.92
C VAL A 302 6.61 -25.79 3.65
N PRO A 303 5.33 -25.43 3.88
CA PRO A 303 4.99 -24.21 4.62
C PRO A 303 5.54 -24.25 6.05
N ILE A 304 6.13 -23.14 6.50
CA ILE A 304 6.69 -22.97 7.84
C ILE A 304 5.84 -21.99 8.65
N SER A 305 5.62 -20.79 8.10
CA SER A 305 4.83 -19.76 8.75
C SER A 305 4.20 -18.82 7.73
N ARG A 306 3.08 -18.19 8.11
CA ARG A 306 2.40 -17.19 7.28
C ARG A 306 1.93 -16.03 8.14
N THR A 307 2.27 -14.82 7.74
CA THR A 307 1.81 -13.57 8.36
C THR A 307 0.93 -12.81 7.37
N VAL A 308 -0.31 -12.52 7.75
CA VAL A 308 -1.28 -11.77 6.91
C VAL A 308 -1.46 -10.36 7.48
N GLY A 309 -1.09 -9.36 6.69
CA GLY A 309 -1.28 -7.94 6.97
C GLY A 309 -2.53 -7.37 6.30
N ALA A 310 -2.68 -6.04 6.33
CA ALA A 310 -3.84 -5.37 5.74
C ALA A 310 -3.85 -5.43 4.21
N SER A 311 -2.68 -5.46 3.58
CA SER A 311 -2.54 -5.52 2.12
C SER A 311 -1.39 -6.41 1.65
N GLN A 312 -0.84 -7.25 2.54
CA GLN A 312 0.28 -8.11 2.20
C GLN A 312 0.23 -9.45 2.94
N VAL A 313 0.84 -10.47 2.35
CA VAL A 313 1.14 -11.76 2.97
C VAL A 313 2.66 -11.94 2.98
N VAL A 314 3.20 -12.39 4.09
CA VAL A 314 4.58 -12.89 4.19
C VAL A 314 4.49 -14.39 4.42
N ASP A 315 4.98 -15.18 3.46
CA ASP A 315 4.93 -16.63 3.49
C ASP A 315 6.36 -17.18 3.59
N GLU A 316 6.61 -17.97 4.63
CA GLU A 316 7.88 -18.64 4.88
C GLU A 316 7.72 -20.12 4.60
N MET A 317 8.58 -20.66 3.75
CA MET A 317 8.51 -22.05 3.33
C MET A 317 9.91 -22.63 3.11
N LEU A 318 10.02 -23.95 3.23
CA LEU A 318 11.18 -24.67 2.76
C LEU A 318 10.97 -25.05 1.29
N PHE A 319 11.85 -24.55 0.41
CA PHE A 319 11.88 -24.89 -1.00
C PHE A 319 12.89 -26.01 -1.23
N CYS A 320 12.40 -27.19 -1.62
CA CYS A 320 13.24 -28.37 -1.80
C CYS A 320 13.16 -28.93 -3.21
N PHE A 321 14.29 -29.30 -3.80
CA PHE A 321 14.34 -29.91 -5.13
C PHE A 321 15.66 -30.66 -5.35
N THR A 322 15.70 -31.58 -6.31
CA THR A 322 16.95 -32.10 -6.86
C THR A 322 17.26 -31.37 -8.16
N HIS A 323 18.45 -30.80 -8.30
CA HIS A 323 18.85 -29.98 -9.45
C HIS A 323 19.05 -30.84 -10.72
N THR A 324 17.95 -31.29 -11.31
CA THR A 324 17.85 -32.23 -12.45
C THR A 324 17.56 -31.54 -13.79
N THR A 325 17.13 -30.28 -13.75
CA THR A 325 16.92 -29.39 -14.90
C THR A 325 17.51 -28.02 -14.57
N GLU A 326 17.76 -27.20 -15.59
CA GLU A 326 18.09 -25.78 -15.37
C GLU A 326 16.90 -25.06 -14.70
N ILE A 327 17.21 -24.15 -13.77
CA ILE A 327 16.24 -23.34 -13.02
C ILE A 327 16.57 -21.86 -13.26
N PRO A 328 16.16 -21.25 -14.38
CA PRO A 328 16.66 -19.94 -14.82
C PRO A 328 16.45 -18.82 -13.80
N TRP A 329 15.40 -18.89 -12.99
CA TRP A 329 15.07 -17.87 -11.99
C TRP A 329 15.93 -17.96 -10.71
N MET A 330 16.40 -19.16 -10.33
CA MET A 330 17.19 -19.37 -9.10
C MET A 330 18.69 -19.62 -9.38
N LEU A 331 18.99 -20.34 -10.46
CA LEU A 331 20.33 -20.78 -10.87
C LEU A 331 20.55 -20.48 -12.37
N PRO A 332 20.48 -19.21 -12.80
CA PRO A 332 20.60 -18.84 -14.21
C PRO A 332 21.92 -19.35 -14.82
N GLY A 333 21.82 -20.14 -15.90
CA GLY A 333 22.98 -20.66 -16.64
C GLY A 333 23.73 -21.80 -15.95
N VAL A 334 23.22 -22.36 -14.84
CA VAL A 334 23.85 -23.50 -14.17
C VAL A 334 23.24 -24.80 -14.70
N ALA A 335 24.09 -25.67 -15.26
CA ALA A 335 23.67 -26.98 -15.72
C ALA A 335 23.21 -27.89 -14.55
N PRO A 336 22.31 -28.86 -14.78
CA PRO A 336 21.87 -29.81 -13.78
C PRO A 336 23.04 -30.49 -13.05
N THR A 337 23.07 -30.35 -11.73
CA THR A 337 24.16 -30.92 -10.89
C THR A 337 23.80 -32.26 -10.26
N GLY A 338 22.51 -32.64 -10.28
CA GLY A 338 21.98 -33.83 -9.61
C GLY A 338 21.98 -33.75 -8.07
N LYS A 339 22.35 -32.61 -7.49
CA LYS A 339 22.39 -32.43 -6.03
C LYS A 339 21.04 -32.00 -5.47
N ARG A 340 20.73 -32.49 -4.28
CA ARG A 340 19.56 -32.05 -3.49
C ARG A 340 19.83 -30.66 -2.91
N VAL A 341 18.83 -29.80 -3.03
CA VAL A 341 18.80 -28.47 -2.41
C VAL A 341 17.59 -28.40 -1.48
N GLU A 342 17.82 -27.87 -0.28
CA GLU A 342 16.80 -27.46 0.67
C GLU A 342 17.17 -26.05 1.15
N ILE A 343 16.27 -25.09 0.93
CA ILE A 343 16.55 -23.69 1.26
C ILE A 343 15.32 -23.01 1.85
N PRO A 344 15.45 -22.30 2.99
CA PRO A 344 14.41 -21.39 3.44
C PRO A 344 14.17 -20.30 2.39
N LEU A 345 12.91 -20.15 2.01
CA LEU A 345 12.44 -19.18 1.05
C LEU A 345 11.35 -18.33 1.70
N LEU A 346 11.46 -17.02 1.53
CA LEU A 346 10.50 -16.03 2.02
C LEU A 346 9.89 -15.30 0.85
N ALA A 347 8.57 -15.34 0.73
CA ALA A 347 7.82 -14.57 -0.25
C ALA A 347 7.06 -13.44 0.47
N VAL A 348 7.24 -12.19 0.00
CA VAL A 348 6.46 -11.02 0.43
C VAL A 348 5.56 -10.63 -0.73
N ILE A 349 4.27 -10.93 -0.56
CA ILE A 349 3.23 -10.76 -1.57
C ILE A 349 2.40 -9.55 -1.19
N LYS A 350 2.34 -8.58 -2.10
CA LYS A 350 1.55 -7.35 -1.94
C LYS A 350 0.31 -7.43 -2.79
N PHE A 351 -0.81 -6.97 -2.25
CA PHE A 351 -2.10 -6.91 -2.92
C PHE A 351 -2.53 -5.46 -3.13
N ARG A 352 -3.39 -5.27 -4.13
CA ARG A 352 -4.29 -4.12 -4.25
C ARG A 352 -5.69 -4.66 -4.41
N GLY A 353 -6.54 -4.40 -3.43
CA GLY A 353 -7.86 -5.03 -3.39
C GLY A 353 -7.76 -6.56 -3.35
N ASP A 354 -8.39 -7.22 -4.33
CA ASP A 354 -8.41 -8.68 -4.51
C ASP A 354 -7.37 -9.21 -5.50
N LYS A 355 -6.42 -8.37 -5.95
CA LYS A 355 -5.40 -8.73 -6.94
C LYS A 355 -3.99 -8.61 -6.39
N LEU A 356 -3.11 -9.51 -6.82
CA LEU A 356 -1.68 -9.42 -6.51
C LEU A 356 -1.04 -8.28 -7.29
N TYR A 357 -0.36 -7.39 -6.58
CA TYR A 357 0.45 -6.33 -7.18
C TYR A 357 1.88 -6.79 -7.40
N HIS A 358 2.52 -7.32 -6.36
CA HIS A 358 3.89 -7.76 -6.50
C HIS A 358 4.30 -8.90 -5.59
N GLU A 359 5.38 -9.56 -5.98
CA GLU A 359 6.08 -10.56 -5.18
C GLU A 359 7.55 -10.20 -5.04
N HIS A 360 8.03 -10.21 -3.80
CA HIS A 360 9.45 -10.21 -3.49
C HIS A 360 9.82 -11.55 -2.89
N ILE A 361 10.67 -12.29 -3.58
CA ILE A 361 11.05 -13.64 -3.18
C ILE A 361 12.52 -13.64 -2.77
N TYR A 362 12.78 -14.07 -1.54
CA TYR A 362 14.08 -14.06 -0.89
C TYR A 362 14.53 -15.49 -0.58
N TRP A 363 15.83 -15.73 -0.72
CA TRP A 363 16.52 -16.90 -0.19
C TRP A 363 18.02 -16.58 -0.05
N ASP A 364 18.78 -17.41 0.66
CA ASP A 364 20.24 -17.28 0.69
C ASP A 364 20.88 -17.98 -0.52
N GLN A 365 21.29 -17.19 -1.51
CA GLN A 365 21.92 -17.70 -2.73
C GLN A 365 23.28 -18.37 -2.46
N ALA A 366 24.04 -17.93 -1.45
CA ALA A 366 25.30 -18.57 -1.12
C ALA A 366 25.07 -20.01 -0.65
N SER A 367 24.07 -20.24 0.21
CA SER A 367 23.69 -21.57 0.65
C SER A 367 23.19 -22.46 -0.49
N VAL A 368 22.44 -21.92 -1.46
CA VAL A 368 22.04 -22.67 -2.67
C VAL A 368 23.28 -23.06 -3.49
N LEU A 369 24.17 -22.11 -3.77
CA LEU A 369 25.38 -22.33 -4.57
C LEU A 369 26.36 -23.32 -3.92
N VAL A 370 26.48 -23.33 -2.59
CA VAL A 370 27.21 -24.36 -1.84
C VAL A 370 26.56 -25.73 -2.03
N GLN A 371 25.24 -25.84 -1.91
CA GLN A 371 24.52 -27.11 -2.05
C GLN A 371 24.67 -27.71 -3.45
N VAL A 372 24.65 -26.88 -4.50
CA VAL A 372 24.94 -27.34 -5.87
C VAL A 372 26.45 -27.51 -6.16
N GLY A 373 27.31 -27.04 -5.25
CA GLY A 373 28.77 -27.18 -5.26
C GLY A 373 29.50 -26.26 -6.22
N LEU A 374 28.96 -25.06 -6.43
CA LEU A 374 29.64 -23.96 -7.11
C LEU A 374 30.45 -23.08 -6.16
N LEU A 375 30.17 -23.13 -4.86
CA LEU A 375 30.95 -22.45 -3.82
C LEU A 375 31.51 -23.46 -2.82
N ASP A 376 32.77 -23.23 -2.41
CA ASP A 376 33.39 -23.97 -1.31
C ASP A 376 33.01 -23.32 0.03
N PRO A 377 32.24 -24.00 0.90
CA PRO A 377 31.83 -23.44 2.19
C PRO A 377 33.01 -23.20 3.14
N LYS A 378 34.20 -23.76 2.90
CA LYS A 378 35.38 -23.48 3.73
C LYS A 378 35.94 -22.07 3.51
N LEU A 379 35.58 -21.43 2.41
CA LEU A 379 36.08 -20.10 2.03
C LEU A 379 35.10 -18.98 2.42
N LEU A 380 33.90 -19.32 2.89
CA LEU A 380 32.81 -18.37 3.10
C LEU A 380 32.08 -18.65 4.42
N PRO A 381 31.57 -17.62 5.11
CA PRO A 381 30.78 -17.80 6.33
C PRO A 381 29.33 -18.21 5.97
N VAL A 382 29.16 -19.44 5.46
CA VAL A 382 27.89 -19.96 4.94
C VAL A 382 27.57 -21.34 5.53
N ALA A 383 26.30 -21.58 5.84
CA ALA A 383 25.86 -22.83 6.48
C ALA A 383 25.26 -23.85 5.49
N GLY A 384 24.89 -23.43 4.27
CA GLY A 384 24.33 -24.35 3.27
C GLY A 384 23.02 -24.97 3.72
N VAL A 385 22.89 -26.29 3.55
CA VAL A 385 21.69 -27.05 3.91
C VAL A 385 21.36 -27.02 5.41
N GLU A 386 22.33 -26.71 6.27
CA GLU A 386 22.09 -26.64 7.72
C GLU A 386 21.09 -25.53 8.09
N THR A 387 20.99 -24.47 7.28
CA THR A 387 19.99 -23.40 7.44
C THR A 387 18.56 -23.95 7.42
N ALA A 388 18.25 -24.80 6.44
CA ALA A 388 16.97 -25.48 6.29
C ALA A 388 16.65 -26.41 7.47
N ARG A 389 17.63 -27.21 7.88
CA ARG A 389 17.45 -28.20 8.96
C ARG A 389 17.21 -27.52 10.30
N LYS A 390 17.98 -26.47 10.60
CA LYS A 390 17.85 -25.71 11.84
C LYS A 390 16.53 -24.93 11.92
N LEU A 391 15.95 -24.54 10.78
CA LEU A 391 14.62 -23.94 10.71
C LEU A 391 13.52 -24.92 11.15
N LEU A 392 13.66 -26.20 10.80
CA LEU A 392 12.68 -27.25 11.14
C LEU A 392 12.89 -27.86 12.53
N ASP A 393 14.11 -27.82 13.05
CA ASP A 393 14.48 -28.45 14.32
C ASP A 393 15.38 -27.51 15.13
N GLU A 394 14.78 -26.84 16.11
CA GLU A 394 15.48 -25.93 17.01
C GLU A 394 16.46 -26.64 17.95
N THR A 395 16.43 -27.97 18.04
CA THR A 395 17.35 -28.75 18.91
C THR A 395 18.74 -28.95 18.29
N LEU A 396 18.88 -28.78 16.97
CA LEU A 396 20.18 -28.86 16.30
C LEU A 396 21.14 -27.75 16.80
N PRO A 397 22.43 -28.01 16.99
CA PRO A 397 23.35 -26.96 17.46
C PRO A 397 23.53 -25.87 16.39
N SER A 398 23.78 -24.62 16.81
CA SER A 398 24.31 -23.61 15.90
C SER A 398 25.68 -24.02 15.38
N ASN A 399 26.05 -23.55 14.19
CA ASN A 399 27.35 -23.84 13.59
C ASN A 399 28.51 -23.21 14.40
N THR A 400 29.74 -23.44 13.94
CA THR A 400 30.97 -23.01 14.62
C THR A 400 31.61 -21.76 13.99
N LEU A 401 30.86 -20.99 13.20
CA LEU A 401 31.36 -19.78 12.55
C LEU A 401 31.67 -18.65 13.56
N MET A 402 31.03 -18.68 14.73
CA MET A 402 31.34 -17.81 15.86
C MET A 402 32.15 -18.58 16.90
N GLU A 403 33.19 -17.96 17.45
CA GLU A 403 33.87 -18.52 18.62
C GLU A 403 32.88 -18.66 19.78
N LYS A 404 32.89 -19.80 20.46
CA LYS A 404 32.09 -19.98 21.67
C LYS A 404 32.55 -18.96 22.70
N THR A 405 31.64 -18.10 23.14
CA THR A 405 31.88 -17.20 24.27
C THR A 405 32.19 -18.07 25.49
N ARG A 406 33.35 -17.84 26.12
CA ARG A 406 33.83 -18.61 27.27
C ARG A 406 32.97 -18.39 28.51
#